data_AF-A0AAC9IK54-F1
#
_entry.id   AF-A0AAC9IK54-F1
#
_cell.length_a   1.000
_cell.length_b   1.000
_cell.length_c   1.000
_cell.angle_alpha   90.00
_cell.angle_beta   90.00
_cell.angle_gamma   90.00
#
_symmetry.space_group_name_H-M   'P 1'
#
loop_
_entity.id
_entity.type
_entity.pdbx_description
1 polymer ?
#
loop_
_entity_poly.entity_id
_entity_poly.type
_entity_poly.pdbx_seq_one_letter_code
_entity_poly.pdbx_strand_id
1 'polypeptide(L)'
;MKKTCMWMSVAFVLLLISGCMGTKQQTEGNQQAGKEEKGQVQAKETKQTHQIEVAEIDKQNWIQQKEPVALPILMYHSISSGNSLRVPMSEFAAHMKWLKDNDYVTLSPEDAYQVLMTNSTPSEKCVLITFDDGYTDNYIKAFPILKQYGMKATIFMIEQSIGRLHHLTDAQMDDMMAHGISIESHTIHHLELNRLSQKQQEEELKGSKAFFDQRFSQQTIMVSYPVGRYNEDTLKLAKEAGYEMAVTTEPGHAKKEQGMMSLHRLRISPGLSPESFGRLVEGD
;
A
#
# COMPACT_ATOMS: atom_id res chain seq x y z
N MET A 1 -26.42 -17.70 -63.01
CA MET A 1 -25.24 -17.03 -63.60
C MET A 1 -24.16 -17.02 -62.50
N LYS A 2 -23.24 -18.00 -62.43
CA LYS A 2 -21.87 -17.99 -63.02
C LYS A 2 -21.21 -16.61 -62.77
N LYS A 3 -20.15 -16.42 -61.94
CA LYS A 3 -18.86 -17.13 -61.90
C LYS A 3 -17.95 -16.64 -60.72
N THR A 4 -17.25 -17.59 -60.07
CA THR A 4 -15.81 -17.66 -59.64
C THR A 4 -15.04 -16.40 -59.20
N CYS A 5 -14.42 -16.32 -58.02
CA CYS A 5 -13.21 -17.01 -57.49
C CYS A 5 -11.88 -16.62 -58.18
N MET A 6 -10.94 -15.98 -57.45
CA MET A 6 -9.49 -16.19 -57.64
C MET A 6 -8.66 -15.70 -56.44
N TRP A 7 -7.88 -16.62 -55.86
CA TRP A 7 -6.75 -16.40 -54.96
C TRP A 7 -5.52 -15.89 -55.73
N MET A 8 -4.61 -15.18 -55.05
CA MET A 8 -3.18 -15.20 -55.39
C MET A 8 -2.31 -14.95 -54.14
N SER A 9 -1.57 -16.00 -53.76
CA SER A 9 -0.37 -15.96 -52.91
C SER A 9 0.89 -15.82 -53.78
N VAL A 10 2.07 -15.77 -53.13
CA VAL A 10 3.48 -15.84 -53.64
C VAL A 10 4.20 -14.48 -53.47
N ALA A 11 5.41 -14.33 -52.89
CA ALA A 11 6.56 -15.23 -52.81
C ALA A 11 7.45 -15.02 -51.56
N PHE A 12 8.10 -16.13 -51.19
CA PHE A 12 9.30 -16.26 -50.37
C PHE A 12 10.54 -15.69 -51.11
N VAL A 13 11.46 -15.04 -50.39
CA VAL A 13 12.84 -14.82 -50.86
C VAL A 13 13.80 -15.42 -49.82
N LEU A 14 14.43 -16.51 -50.23
CA LEU A 14 15.56 -17.18 -49.59
C LEU A 14 16.82 -16.75 -50.34
N LEU A 15 17.81 -16.22 -49.63
CA LEU A 15 19.14 -15.93 -50.17
C LEU A 15 20.18 -16.59 -49.25
N LEU A 16 20.72 -17.71 -49.74
CA LEU A 16 21.93 -18.37 -49.25
C LEU A 16 23.05 -18.06 -50.24
N ILE A 17 24.17 -17.52 -49.77
CA ILE A 17 25.46 -17.63 -50.46
C ILE A 17 26.56 -17.91 -49.42
N SER A 18 27.38 -18.90 -49.79
CA SER A 18 28.46 -19.59 -49.08
C SER A 18 29.57 -18.73 -48.47
N GLY A 19 30.24 -19.31 -47.48
CA GLY A 19 31.36 -18.73 -46.74
C GLY A 19 32.74 -18.78 -47.40
N CYS A 20 33.73 -18.28 -46.66
CA CYS A 20 35.16 -18.60 -46.80
C CYS A 20 35.88 -18.38 -45.47
N MET A 21 36.82 -19.27 -45.17
CA MET A 21 37.70 -19.31 -44.01
C MET A 21 38.83 -18.27 -44.08
N GLY A 22 39.17 -17.72 -42.91
CA GLY A 22 40.54 -17.64 -42.36
C GLY A 22 41.56 -16.69 -42.99
N THR A 23 42.07 -15.76 -42.18
CA THR A 23 43.52 -15.57 -41.99
C THR A 23 43.81 -14.89 -40.64
N LYS A 24 44.76 -15.49 -39.91
CA LYS A 24 45.42 -14.94 -38.73
C LYS A 24 46.28 -13.74 -39.12
N GLN A 25 46.38 -12.75 -38.23
CA GLN A 25 47.58 -11.94 -38.13
C GLN A 25 47.90 -11.67 -36.66
N GLN A 26 49.08 -12.12 -36.25
CA GLN A 26 49.73 -11.82 -34.99
C GLN A 26 50.32 -10.40 -35.06
N THR A 27 50.22 -9.66 -33.96
CA THR A 27 51.24 -8.67 -33.57
C THR A 27 51.57 -8.90 -32.11
N GLU A 28 52.85 -9.15 -31.87
CA GLU A 28 53.47 -9.40 -30.57
C GLU A 28 53.55 -8.11 -29.75
N GLY A 29 53.34 -8.24 -28.44
CA GLY A 29 53.47 -7.18 -27.44
C GLY A 29 53.78 -7.82 -26.09
N ASN A 30 55.04 -7.65 -25.69
CA ASN A 30 55.82 -8.32 -24.65
C ASN A 30 55.31 -8.19 -23.18
N GLN A 31 55.52 -9.26 -22.38
CA GLN A 31 55.69 -9.36 -20.91
C GLN A 31 54.56 -8.78 -20.01
N GLN A 32 54.05 -9.47 -18.99
CA GLN A 32 54.79 -10.03 -17.85
C GLN A 32 53.86 -10.99 -17.05
N ALA A 33 54.41 -12.11 -16.60
CA ALA A 33 53.68 -13.17 -15.90
C ALA A 33 53.32 -12.78 -14.45
N GLY A 34 52.02 -12.72 -14.16
CA GLY A 34 51.47 -12.78 -12.81
C GLY A 34 50.83 -14.15 -12.58
N LYS A 35 51.30 -14.89 -11.57
CA LYS A 35 50.71 -16.15 -11.11
C LYS A 35 49.35 -15.86 -10.49
N GLU A 36 48.27 -16.37 -11.08
CA GLU A 36 46.97 -16.48 -10.40
C GLU A 36 46.84 -17.86 -9.76
N GLU A 37 46.94 -17.89 -8.43
CA GLU A 37 46.51 -19.02 -7.60
C GLU A 37 44.98 -19.11 -7.61
N LYS A 38 44.46 -20.26 -8.05
CA LYS A 38 43.05 -20.63 -7.89
C LYS A 38 42.77 -20.95 -6.42
N GLY A 39 42.41 -19.94 -5.65
CA GLY A 39 41.76 -20.09 -4.35
C GLY A 39 40.24 -20.21 -4.54
N GLN A 40 39.69 -21.42 -4.41
CA GLN A 40 38.25 -21.61 -4.24
C GLN A 40 37.83 -21.03 -2.88
N VAL A 41 37.26 -19.84 -2.86
CA VAL A 41 36.54 -19.31 -1.70
C VAL A 41 35.09 -19.72 -1.82
N GLN A 42 34.74 -20.77 -1.08
CA GLN A 42 33.37 -21.21 -0.89
C GLN A 42 32.66 -20.19 0.03
N ALA A 43 31.94 -19.24 -0.57
CA ALA A 43 31.09 -18.33 0.17
C ALA A 43 29.91 -19.11 0.77
N LYS A 44 29.98 -19.38 2.08
CA LYS A 44 28.80 -19.72 2.88
C LYS A 44 27.98 -18.45 3.05
N GLU A 45 27.03 -18.22 2.14
CA GLU A 45 25.94 -17.27 2.38
C GLU A 45 25.01 -17.86 3.44
N THR A 46 25.16 -17.40 4.68
CA THR A 46 24.17 -17.62 5.74
C THR A 46 23.21 -16.43 5.71
N LYS A 47 22.20 -16.46 4.83
CA LYS A 47 21.04 -15.56 4.95
C LYS A 47 20.16 -16.05 6.08
N GLN A 48 20.46 -15.64 7.31
CA GLN A 48 19.45 -15.63 8.37
C GLN A 48 18.58 -14.39 8.15
N THR A 49 17.49 -14.55 7.40
CA THR A 49 16.35 -13.63 7.48
C THR A 49 15.70 -13.82 8.85
N HIS A 50 16.00 -12.95 9.80
CA HIS A 50 15.11 -12.73 10.95
C HIS A 50 13.82 -12.14 10.37
N GLN A 51 12.82 -12.98 10.15
CA GLN A 51 11.46 -12.50 9.93
C GLN A 51 10.98 -11.97 11.28
N ILE A 52 10.88 -10.65 11.42
CA ILE A 52 10.18 -10.04 12.54
C ILE A 52 8.70 -10.35 12.31
N GLU A 53 8.18 -11.29 13.09
CA GLU A 53 6.74 -11.57 13.13
C GLU A 53 6.04 -10.30 13.62
N VAL A 54 5.01 -9.84 12.90
CA VAL A 54 4.23 -8.68 13.33
C VAL A 54 3.49 -9.11 14.59
N ALA A 55 3.89 -8.58 15.74
CA ALA A 55 3.31 -8.96 17.01
C ALA A 55 1.81 -8.64 17.00
N GLU A 56 0.99 -9.65 17.31
CA GLU A 56 -0.42 -9.43 17.60
C GLU A 56 -0.55 -8.60 18.87
N ILE A 57 -1.47 -7.64 18.85
CA ILE A 57 -1.74 -6.78 20.00
C ILE A 57 -2.56 -7.59 20.99
N ASP A 58 -2.07 -7.77 22.22
CA ASP A 58 -2.86 -8.37 23.30
C ASP A 58 -4.07 -7.48 23.63
N LYS A 59 -5.27 -8.01 23.37
CA LYS A 59 -6.54 -7.31 23.57
C LYS A 59 -7.08 -7.39 25.01
N GLN A 60 -6.47 -8.19 25.89
CA GLN A 60 -6.97 -8.40 27.25
C GLN A 60 -6.52 -7.33 28.24
N ASN A 61 -5.47 -6.57 27.91
CA ASN A 61 -4.82 -5.63 28.83
C ASN A 61 -4.80 -4.18 28.31
N TRP A 62 -5.83 -3.78 27.55
CA TRP A 62 -5.91 -2.41 27.03
C TRP A 62 -6.10 -1.38 28.15
N ILE A 63 -5.45 -0.24 27.97
CA ILE A 63 -5.43 0.87 28.93
C ILE A 63 -6.67 1.72 28.68
N GLN A 64 -7.59 1.72 29.64
CA GLN A 64 -8.74 2.62 29.62
C GLN A 64 -8.27 4.08 29.72
N GLN A 65 -8.66 4.90 28.76
CA GLN A 65 -8.28 6.31 28.72
C GLN A 65 -9.24 7.17 29.54
N LYS A 66 -8.70 8.20 30.20
CA LYS A 66 -9.47 9.15 31.02
C LYS A 66 -10.29 10.12 30.17
N GLU A 67 -9.70 10.57 29.06
CA GLU A 67 -10.32 11.46 28.09
C GLU A 67 -10.68 10.69 26.81
N PRO A 68 -11.61 11.19 25.99
CA PRO A 68 -11.88 10.63 24.67
C PRO A 68 -10.61 10.56 23.81
N VAL A 69 -10.32 9.37 23.27
CA VAL A 69 -9.15 9.15 22.42
C VAL A 69 -9.24 10.00 21.15
N ALA A 70 -8.15 10.71 20.85
CA ALA A 70 -7.89 11.37 19.58
C ALA A 70 -6.85 10.55 18.81
N LEU A 71 -7.29 9.65 17.94
CA LEU A 71 -6.41 8.70 17.24
C LEU A 71 -5.74 9.36 16.03
N PRO A 72 -4.40 9.43 15.93
CA PRO A 72 -3.76 9.84 14.69
C PRO A 72 -3.94 8.76 13.62
N ILE A 73 -4.63 9.11 12.53
CA ILE A 73 -4.73 8.28 11.32
C ILE A 73 -3.93 8.97 10.21
N LEU A 74 -2.78 8.39 9.84
CA LEU A 74 -1.89 8.97 8.83
C LEU A 74 -2.40 8.63 7.44
N MET A 75 -2.44 9.62 6.56
CA MET A 75 -2.84 9.47 5.16
C MET A 75 -1.65 9.67 4.23
N TYR A 76 -1.08 8.56 3.78
CA TYR A 76 -0.12 8.48 2.68
C TYR A 76 -0.84 8.12 1.37
N HIS A 77 -0.16 8.27 0.24
CA HIS A 77 -0.62 7.77 -1.06
C HIS A 77 0.53 7.04 -1.76
N SER A 78 1.44 7.76 -2.41
CA SER A 78 2.57 7.19 -3.16
C SER A 78 3.89 7.43 -2.43
N ILE A 79 4.74 6.41 -2.40
CA ILE A 79 6.13 6.52 -1.92
C ILE A 79 7.05 6.82 -3.11
N SER A 80 6.99 8.06 -3.58
CA SER A 80 7.77 8.56 -4.72
C SER A 80 8.00 10.06 -4.61
N SER A 81 8.30 10.74 -5.72
CA SER A 81 8.53 12.19 -5.76
C SER A 81 7.69 12.85 -6.85
N GLY A 82 7.41 14.14 -6.71
CA GLY A 82 6.94 15.00 -7.80
C GLY A 82 5.69 15.83 -7.52
N ASN A 83 4.88 15.49 -6.52
CA ASN A 83 3.74 16.30 -6.10
C ASN A 83 3.44 16.12 -4.59
N SER A 84 2.43 16.81 -4.07
CA SER A 84 2.07 16.82 -2.65
C SER A 84 1.52 15.48 -2.09
N LEU A 85 1.25 14.49 -2.94
CA LEU A 85 0.79 13.15 -2.55
C LEU A 85 1.91 12.10 -2.61
N ARG A 86 3.12 12.52 -2.96
CA ARG A 86 4.27 11.64 -3.20
C ARG A 86 5.36 11.91 -2.18
N VAL A 87 5.47 11.04 -1.18
CA VAL A 87 6.47 11.13 -0.11
C VAL A 87 7.72 10.34 -0.51
N PRO A 88 8.93 10.94 -0.55
CA PRO A 88 10.16 10.22 -0.83
C PRO A 88 10.38 9.04 0.12
N MET A 89 10.93 7.94 -0.40
CA MET A 89 11.19 6.72 0.39
C MET A 89 12.07 7.00 1.62
N SER A 90 13.04 7.90 1.51
CA SER A 90 13.91 8.30 2.62
C SER A 90 13.14 9.04 3.72
N GLU A 91 12.17 9.89 3.36
CA GLU A 91 11.31 10.58 4.32
C GLU A 91 10.36 9.59 5.00
N PHE A 92 9.72 8.71 4.22
CA PHE A 92 8.88 7.65 4.77
C PHE A 92 9.66 6.76 5.76
N ALA A 93 10.89 6.35 5.41
CA ALA A 93 11.76 5.60 6.32
C ALA A 93 12.06 6.37 7.62
N ALA A 94 12.28 7.68 7.53
CA ALA A 94 12.51 8.54 8.69
C ALA A 94 11.26 8.69 9.57
N HIS A 95 10.08 8.79 8.97
CA HIS A 95 8.80 8.81 9.70
C HIS A 95 8.56 7.50 10.47
N MET A 96 8.75 6.35 9.81
CA MET A 96 8.59 5.04 10.46
C MET A 96 9.61 4.85 11.58
N LYS A 97 10.86 5.28 11.36
CA LYS A 97 11.86 5.28 12.43
C LYS A 97 11.44 6.15 13.61
N TRP A 98 10.92 7.36 13.35
CA TRP A 98 10.47 8.25 14.40
C TRP A 98 9.33 7.63 15.22
N LEU A 99 8.33 7.02 14.58
CA LEU A 99 7.27 6.29 15.28
C LEU A 99 7.85 5.19 16.18
N LYS A 100 8.80 4.40 15.65
CA LYS A 100 9.46 3.33 16.40
C LYS A 100 10.25 3.86 17.61
N ASP A 101 11.03 4.91 17.41
CA ASP A 101 11.88 5.51 18.45
C ASP A 101 11.06 6.22 19.54
N ASN A 102 9.80 6.55 19.27
CA ASN A 102 8.86 7.20 20.19
C ASN A 102 7.74 6.24 20.67
N ASP A 103 8.02 4.93 20.63
CA ASP A 103 7.18 3.88 21.22
C ASP A 103 5.74 3.81 20.69
N TYR A 104 5.49 4.24 19.45
CA TYR A 104 4.18 4.10 18.82
C TYR A 104 3.89 2.64 18.46
N VAL A 105 2.70 2.19 18.86
CA VAL A 105 2.10 0.94 18.37
C VAL A 105 1.26 1.23 17.13
N THR A 106 1.54 0.53 16.03
CA THR A 106 0.76 0.63 14.80
C THR A 106 -0.45 -0.29 14.82
N LEU A 107 -1.62 0.25 14.50
CA LEU A 107 -2.91 -0.45 14.61
C LEU A 107 -3.32 -1.13 13.29
N SER A 108 -4.09 -2.22 13.40
CA SER A 108 -4.98 -2.69 12.33
C SER A 108 -6.29 -1.87 12.30
N PRO A 109 -7.13 -1.97 11.25
CA PRO A 109 -8.47 -1.42 11.25
C PRO A 109 -9.31 -1.88 12.44
N GLU A 110 -9.24 -3.16 12.81
CA GLU A 110 -9.98 -3.72 13.94
C GLU A 110 -9.51 -3.13 15.26
N ASP A 111 -8.20 -2.94 15.44
CA ASP A 111 -7.65 -2.31 16.63
C ASP A 111 -8.10 -0.85 16.71
N ALA A 112 -8.06 -0.10 15.60
CA ALA A 112 -8.53 1.28 15.55
C ALA A 112 -10.04 1.40 15.87
N TYR A 113 -10.87 0.46 15.37
CA TYR A 113 -12.29 0.40 15.71
C TYR A 113 -12.49 0.19 17.22
N GLN A 114 -11.77 -0.77 17.82
CA GLN A 114 -11.84 -1.03 19.26
C GLN A 114 -11.39 0.21 20.06
N VAL A 115 -10.34 0.90 19.63
CA VAL A 115 -9.82 2.11 20.29
C VAL A 115 -10.91 3.18 20.38
N LEU A 116 -11.52 3.50 19.25
CA LEU A 116 -12.53 4.55 19.17
C LEU A 116 -13.85 4.14 19.86
N MET A 117 -14.22 2.87 19.83
CA MET A 117 -15.48 2.42 20.40
C MET A 117 -15.45 2.27 21.91
N THR A 118 -14.35 1.77 22.47
CA THR A 118 -14.20 1.43 23.90
C THR A 118 -13.46 2.50 24.71
N ASN A 119 -12.88 3.49 24.03
CA ASN A 119 -12.01 4.49 24.66
C ASN A 119 -10.84 3.87 25.42
N SER A 120 -10.31 2.76 24.91
CA SER A 120 -9.15 2.04 25.48
C SER A 120 -8.10 1.85 24.41
N THR A 121 -6.82 1.92 24.78
CA THR A 121 -5.70 1.80 23.82
C THR A 121 -4.78 0.64 24.17
N PRO A 122 -4.10 0.04 23.19
CA PRO A 122 -3.14 -1.04 23.46
C PRO A 122 -1.84 -0.55 24.10
N SER A 123 -1.58 0.75 24.04
CA SER A 123 -0.40 1.41 24.59
C SER A 123 -0.70 2.89 24.82
N GLU A 124 0.23 3.62 25.45
CA GLU A 124 0.11 5.06 25.63
C GLU A 124 0.12 5.83 24.30
N LYS A 125 0.86 5.34 23.30
CA LYS A 125 0.98 5.93 21.97
C LYS A 125 0.63 4.91 20.90
N CYS A 126 -0.43 5.15 20.15
CA CYS A 126 -0.83 4.33 19.01
C CYS A 126 -1.19 5.18 17.80
N VAL A 127 -1.07 4.59 16.61
CA VAL A 127 -1.29 5.26 15.33
C VAL A 127 -1.82 4.28 14.29
N LEU A 128 -2.73 4.73 13.42
CA LEU A 128 -3.13 3.96 12.24
C LEU A 128 -2.42 4.54 11.00
N ILE A 129 -1.62 3.72 10.33
CA ILE A 129 -0.93 4.12 9.08
C ILE A 129 -1.80 3.70 7.91
N THR A 130 -2.22 4.64 7.06
CA THR A 130 -3.05 4.34 5.89
C THR A 130 -2.43 4.83 4.59
N PHE A 131 -2.68 4.10 3.50
CA PHE A 131 -2.33 4.48 2.13
C PHE A 131 -3.58 4.43 1.27
N ASP A 132 -3.84 5.50 0.51
CA ASP A 132 -4.89 5.50 -0.50
C ASP A 132 -4.37 4.99 -1.87
N ASP A 133 -5.30 4.63 -2.75
CA ASP A 133 -5.15 4.24 -4.16
C ASP A 133 -4.53 2.87 -4.46
N GLY A 134 -3.69 2.32 -3.58
CA GLY A 134 -3.06 1.01 -3.79
C GLY A 134 -1.99 1.02 -4.89
N TYR A 135 -1.05 1.96 -4.82
CA TYR A 135 0.06 2.07 -5.76
C TYR A 135 1.08 0.94 -5.60
N THR A 136 1.71 0.51 -6.69
CA THR A 136 2.78 -0.50 -6.67
C THR A 136 3.94 -0.10 -5.74
N ASP A 137 4.20 1.20 -5.58
CA ASP A 137 5.26 1.68 -4.69
C ASP A 137 4.98 1.48 -3.19
N ASN A 138 3.72 1.23 -2.81
CA ASN A 138 3.37 0.77 -1.47
C ASN A 138 4.00 -0.61 -1.21
N TYR A 139 4.04 -1.50 -2.21
CA TYR A 139 4.70 -2.81 -2.11
C TYR A 139 6.22 -2.71 -2.25
N ILE A 140 6.74 -2.06 -3.30
CA ILE A 140 8.18 -2.13 -3.59
C ILE A 140 9.04 -1.22 -2.70
N LYS A 141 8.46 -0.23 -2.01
CA LYS A 141 9.21 0.73 -1.18
C LYS A 141 8.68 0.82 0.26
N ALA A 142 7.37 0.99 0.45
CA ALA A 142 6.83 1.16 1.80
C ALA A 142 6.90 -0.14 2.61
N PHE A 143 6.44 -1.25 2.01
CA PHE A 143 6.32 -2.55 2.68
C PHE A 143 7.64 -3.10 3.25
N PRO A 144 8.81 -3.03 2.56
CA PRO A 144 10.08 -3.42 3.15
C PRO A 144 10.45 -2.64 4.42
N ILE A 145 10.12 -1.34 4.47
CA ILE A 145 10.38 -0.48 5.62
C ILE A 145 9.42 -0.84 6.77
N LEU A 146 8.12 -1.04 6.47
CA LEU A 146 7.14 -1.47 7.46
C LEU A 146 7.54 -2.81 8.08
N LYS A 147 7.96 -3.79 7.26
CA LYS A 147 8.48 -5.08 7.73
C LYS A 147 9.73 -4.93 8.60
N GLN A 148 10.66 -4.05 8.22
CA GLN A 148 11.88 -3.81 9.00
C GLN A 148 11.56 -3.38 10.45
N TYR A 149 10.46 -2.64 10.65
CA TYR A 149 10.05 -2.17 11.98
C TYR A 149 8.94 -3.01 12.64
N GLY A 150 8.46 -4.06 11.96
CA GLY A 150 7.33 -4.89 12.44
C GLY A 150 6.02 -4.11 12.53
N MET A 151 5.79 -3.16 11.61
CA MET A 151 4.65 -2.25 11.64
C MET A 151 3.46 -2.75 10.82
N LYS A 152 2.26 -2.58 11.38
CA LYS A 152 0.97 -2.73 10.70
C LYS A 152 0.66 -1.47 9.88
N ALA A 153 -0.08 -1.62 8.79
CA ALA A 153 -0.66 -0.52 8.03
C ALA A 153 -1.91 -0.99 7.27
N THR A 154 -2.64 -0.04 6.68
CA THR A 154 -3.83 -0.31 5.87
C THR A 154 -3.65 0.29 4.47
N ILE A 155 -3.96 -0.49 3.44
CA ILE A 155 -4.09 0.00 2.06
C ILE A 155 -5.58 0.08 1.73
N PHE A 156 -6.06 1.26 1.34
CA PHE A 156 -7.37 1.40 0.71
C PHE A 156 -7.21 1.14 -0.79
N MET A 157 -7.61 -0.06 -1.23
CA MET A 157 -7.46 -0.51 -2.61
C MET A 157 -8.68 -0.13 -3.46
N ILE A 158 -8.42 0.43 -4.64
CA ILE A 158 -9.45 0.65 -5.67
C ILE A 158 -9.63 -0.67 -6.43
N GLU A 159 -10.82 -1.28 -6.38
CA GLU A 159 -11.08 -2.59 -6.98
C GLU A 159 -10.62 -2.67 -8.44
N GLN A 160 -11.06 -1.73 -9.28
CA GLN A 160 -10.76 -1.78 -10.71
C GLN A 160 -9.31 -1.50 -11.05
N SER A 161 -8.53 -0.96 -10.13
CA SER A 161 -7.12 -0.67 -10.36
C SER A 161 -6.22 -1.88 -10.10
N ILE A 162 -6.72 -2.94 -9.47
CA ILE A 162 -5.92 -4.15 -9.17
C ILE A 162 -5.28 -4.69 -10.45
N GLY A 163 -3.97 -4.90 -10.40
CA GLY A 163 -3.16 -5.42 -11.51
C GLY A 163 -2.96 -4.45 -12.68
N ARG A 164 -3.53 -3.24 -12.65
CA ARG A 164 -3.27 -2.21 -13.66
C ARG A 164 -1.86 -1.64 -13.50
N LEU A 165 -1.41 -0.94 -14.52
CA LEU A 165 -0.13 -0.24 -14.49
C LEU A 165 -0.04 0.67 -13.25
N HIS A 166 1.07 0.56 -12.52
CA HIS A 166 1.37 1.28 -11.28
C HIS A 166 0.49 0.99 -10.07
N HIS A 167 -0.30 -0.09 -10.09
CA HIS A 167 -1.12 -0.52 -8.96
C HIS A 167 -0.73 -1.91 -8.46
N LEU A 168 -1.17 -2.24 -7.25
CA LEU A 168 -0.90 -3.54 -6.63
C LEU A 168 -1.54 -4.69 -7.41
N THR A 169 -0.84 -5.81 -7.48
CA THR A 169 -1.41 -7.08 -7.96
C THR A 169 -1.99 -7.87 -6.79
N ASP A 170 -2.85 -8.85 -7.12
CA ASP A 170 -3.33 -9.86 -6.20
C ASP A 170 -2.20 -10.48 -5.35
N ALA A 171 -1.15 -10.98 -6.00
CA ALA A 171 -0.04 -11.63 -5.32
C ALA A 171 0.73 -10.69 -4.37
N GLN A 172 0.83 -9.40 -4.71
CA GLN A 172 1.46 -8.40 -3.84
C GLN A 172 0.59 -8.14 -2.60
N MET A 173 -0.73 -8.03 -2.78
CA MET A 173 -1.66 -7.87 -1.66
C MET A 173 -1.65 -9.09 -0.75
N ASP A 174 -1.69 -10.31 -1.30
CA ASP A 174 -1.64 -11.56 -0.52
C ASP A 174 -0.34 -11.62 0.34
N ASP A 175 0.82 -11.23 -0.22
CA ASP A 175 2.09 -11.17 0.53
C ASP A 175 2.08 -10.08 1.61
N MET A 176 1.50 -8.92 1.34
CA MET A 176 1.35 -7.83 2.32
C MET A 176 0.45 -8.26 3.48
N MET A 177 -0.68 -8.91 3.20
CA MET A 177 -1.61 -9.41 4.20
C MET A 177 -1.00 -10.47 5.10
N ALA A 178 -0.20 -11.39 4.53
CA ALA A 178 0.54 -12.39 5.31
C ALA A 178 1.55 -11.77 6.30
N HIS A 179 1.83 -10.47 6.20
CA HIS A 179 2.76 -9.74 7.06
C HIS A 179 2.10 -8.54 7.76
N GLY A 180 0.80 -8.63 8.07
CA GLY A 180 0.13 -7.67 8.96
C GLY A 180 -0.27 -6.35 8.30
N ILE A 181 -0.35 -6.30 6.97
CA ILE A 181 -0.94 -5.16 6.24
C ILE A 181 -2.38 -5.49 5.90
N SER A 182 -3.33 -4.64 6.29
CA SER A 182 -4.74 -4.80 5.95
C SER A 182 -5.04 -4.21 4.57
N ILE A 183 -5.90 -4.87 3.80
CA ILE A 183 -6.45 -4.33 2.54
C ILE A 183 -7.91 -3.99 2.79
N GLU A 184 -8.27 -2.73 2.61
CA GLU A 184 -9.60 -2.17 2.86
C GLU A 184 -10.13 -1.47 1.60
N SER A 185 -11.37 -0.99 1.64
CA SER A 185 -12.03 -0.48 0.43
C SER A 185 -11.67 0.96 0.08
N HIS A 186 -11.39 1.20 -1.20
CA HIS A 186 -11.39 2.53 -1.81
C HIS A 186 -12.40 2.65 -2.95
N THR A 187 -13.56 2.00 -2.80
CA THR A 187 -14.62 1.88 -3.81
C THR A 187 -14.20 1.08 -5.05
N ILE A 188 -15.13 0.94 -6.01
CA ILE A 188 -14.90 0.14 -7.21
C ILE A 188 -14.10 0.96 -8.22
N HIS A 189 -14.57 2.17 -8.50
CA HIS A 189 -14.10 2.99 -9.62
C HIS A 189 -13.39 4.29 -9.18
N HIS A 190 -13.29 4.56 -7.87
CA HIS A 190 -12.70 5.78 -7.34
C HIS A 190 -13.43 7.07 -7.82
N LEU A 191 -14.76 7.04 -7.75
CA LEU A 191 -15.62 8.15 -8.13
C LEU A 191 -15.92 9.06 -6.93
N GLU A 192 -16.07 10.36 -7.20
CA GLU A 192 -16.50 11.34 -6.21
C GLU A 192 -17.97 11.07 -5.80
N LEU A 193 -18.14 10.39 -4.66
CA LEU A 193 -19.41 9.77 -4.25
C LEU A 193 -20.57 10.76 -4.10
N ASN A 194 -20.31 11.96 -3.57
CA ASN A 194 -21.34 12.99 -3.38
C ASN A 194 -21.92 13.56 -4.68
N ARG A 195 -21.35 13.22 -5.85
CA ARG A 195 -21.88 13.58 -7.18
C ARG A 195 -22.69 12.45 -7.83
N LEU A 196 -22.71 11.28 -7.22
CA LEU A 196 -23.40 10.11 -7.73
C LEU A 196 -24.84 10.05 -7.20
N SER A 197 -25.73 9.43 -7.97
CA SER A 197 -27.04 9.05 -7.45
C SER A 197 -26.91 8.05 -6.30
N GLN A 198 -27.92 7.97 -5.43
CA GLN A 198 -27.93 7.03 -4.31
C GLN A 198 -27.66 5.59 -4.75
N LYS A 199 -28.26 5.14 -5.86
CA LYS A 199 -28.05 3.80 -6.42
C LYS A 199 -26.59 3.57 -6.82
N GLN A 200 -25.95 4.55 -7.45
CA GLN A 200 -24.55 4.44 -7.85
C GLN A 200 -23.61 4.45 -6.64
N GLN A 201 -23.90 5.25 -5.60
CA GLN A 201 -23.14 5.19 -4.35
C GLN A 201 -23.29 3.83 -3.67
N GLU A 202 -24.50 3.26 -3.67
CA GLU A 202 -24.75 1.93 -3.13
C GLU A 202 -23.97 0.85 -3.89
N GLU A 203 -23.96 0.91 -5.22
CA GLU A 203 -23.15 0.03 -6.07
C GLU A 203 -21.65 0.13 -5.74
N GLU A 204 -21.10 1.35 -5.66
CA GLU A 204 -19.69 1.58 -5.30
C GLU A 204 -19.34 1.03 -3.91
N LEU A 205 -20.18 1.28 -2.90
CA LEU A 205 -19.88 0.96 -1.51
C LEU A 205 -20.12 -0.51 -1.18
N LYS A 206 -21.29 -1.05 -1.55
CA LYS A 206 -21.63 -2.46 -1.29
C LYS A 206 -20.85 -3.40 -2.19
N GLY A 207 -20.68 -3.04 -3.46
CA GLY A 207 -19.96 -3.88 -4.42
C GLY A 207 -18.50 -4.05 -4.06
N SER A 208 -17.79 -2.96 -3.77
CA SER A 208 -16.38 -3.03 -3.36
C SER A 208 -16.18 -3.82 -2.06
N LYS A 209 -17.06 -3.62 -1.06
CA LYS A 209 -17.02 -4.43 0.17
C LYS A 209 -17.19 -5.91 -0.12
N ALA A 210 -18.22 -6.28 -0.86
CA ALA A 210 -18.49 -7.68 -1.20
C ALA A 210 -17.33 -8.30 -2.00
N PHE A 211 -16.73 -7.53 -2.91
CA PHE A 211 -15.55 -7.96 -3.66
C PHE A 211 -14.38 -8.29 -2.72
N PHE A 212 -14.00 -7.37 -1.82
CA PHE A 212 -12.85 -7.58 -0.93
C PHE A 212 -13.12 -8.67 0.11
N ASP A 213 -14.34 -8.73 0.67
CA ASP A 213 -14.77 -9.80 1.58
C ASP A 213 -14.62 -11.16 0.92
N GLN A 214 -15.10 -11.31 -0.32
CA GLN A 214 -15.00 -12.56 -1.08
C GLN A 214 -13.56 -12.88 -1.48
N ARG A 215 -12.81 -11.90 -2.00
CA ARG A 215 -11.46 -12.10 -2.53
C ARG A 215 -10.47 -12.53 -1.45
N PHE A 216 -10.57 -11.96 -0.27
CA PHE A 216 -9.61 -12.21 0.81
C PHE A 216 -10.19 -13.07 1.94
N SER A 217 -11.44 -13.51 1.84
CA SER A 217 -12.13 -14.24 2.90
C SER A 217 -12.07 -13.50 4.24
N GLN A 218 -12.27 -12.18 4.17
CA GLN A 218 -12.15 -11.26 5.30
C GLN A 218 -13.47 -10.55 5.59
N GLN A 219 -13.47 -9.70 6.62
CA GLN A 219 -14.49 -8.68 6.80
C GLN A 219 -13.85 -7.31 6.58
N THR A 220 -14.15 -6.69 5.45
CA THR A 220 -13.75 -5.33 5.10
C THR A 220 -14.57 -4.38 5.94
N ILE A 221 -13.98 -3.80 6.98
CA ILE A 221 -14.69 -2.96 7.96
C ILE A 221 -14.49 -1.47 7.71
N MET A 222 -13.56 -1.09 6.84
CA MET A 222 -13.16 0.30 6.65
C MET A 222 -13.23 0.72 5.18
N VAL A 223 -13.65 1.96 4.94
CA VAL A 223 -13.64 2.58 3.61
C VAL A 223 -13.01 3.97 3.63
N SER A 224 -12.19 4.28 2.64
CA SER A 224 -11.73 5.64 2.36
C SER A 224 -12.57 6.23 1.24
N TYR A 225 -13.17 7.40 1.45
CA TYR A 225 -13.97 8.04 0.40
C TYR A 225 -13.05 8.68 -0.65
N PRO A 226 -13.21 8.37 -1.95
CA PRO A 226 -12.42 8.95 -3.01
C PRO A 226 -12.42 10.47 -2.93
N VAL A 227 -11.23 11.06 -3.06
CA VAL A 227 -10.96 12.51 -2.93
C VAL A 227 -11.51 13.18 -1.66
N GLY A 228 -11.88 12.39 -0.64
CA GLY A 228 -12.44 12.84 0.64
C GLY A 228 -13.85 13.42 0.56
N ARG A 229 -14.59 13.21 -0.54
CA ARG A 229 -15.90 13.83 -0.76
C ARG A 229 -17.04 12.85 -0.51
N TYR A 230 -18.00 13.29 0.31
CA TYR A 230 -19.15 12.51 0.75
C TYR A 230 -20.35 13.43 1.03
N ASN A 231 -21.55 12.86 1.13
CA ASN A 231 -22.76 13.54 1.59
C ASN A 231 -23.52 12.65 2.58
N GLU A 232 -24.69 13.10 3.06
CA GLU A 232 -25.50 12.35 4.04
C GLU A 232 -25.89 10.95 3.54
N ASP A 233 -26.22 10.82 2.24
CA ASP A 233 -26.50 9.54 1.62
C ASP A 233 -25.25 8.63 1.64
N THR A 234 -24.06 9.17 1.37
CA THR A 234 -22.81 8.41 1.42
C THR A 234 -22.58 7.80 2.80
N LEU A 235 -22.75 8.59 3.86
CA LEU A 235 -22.55 8.14 5.25
C LEU A 235 -23.54 7.01 5.61
N LYS A 236 -24.81 7.20 5.24
CA LYS A 236 -25.88 6.23 5.46
C LYS A 236 -25.61 4.93 4.70
N LEU A 237 -25.30 5.03 3.41
CA LEU A 237 -25.06 3.88 2.53
C LEU A 237 -23.79 3.10 2.92
N ALA A 238 -22.74 3.78 3.38
CA ALA A 238 -21.54 3.11 3.89
C ALA A 238 -21.87 2.25 5.12
N LYS A 239 -22.65 2.79 6.05
CA LYS A 239 -23.13 2.04 7.21
C LYS A 239 -24.06 0.88 6.80
N GLU A 240 -24.99 1.10 5.88
CA GLU A 240 -25.89 0.06 5.36
C GLU A 240 -25.17 -1.02 4.55
N ALA A 241 -24.02 -0.70 3.96
CA ALA A 241 -23.13 -1.68 3.33
C ALA A 241 -22.44 -2.58 4.36
N GLY A 242 -22.38 -2.17 5.62
CA GLY A 242 -21.75 -2.91 6.71
C GLY A 242 -20.29 -2.52 6.97
N TYR A 243 -19.86 -1.32 6.56
CA TYR A 243 -18.61 -0.74 7.06
C TYR A 243 -18.82 -0.29 8.52
N GLU A 244 -17.79 -0.51 9.35
CA GLU A 244 -17.75 -0.07 10.76
C GLU A 244 -17.03 1.28 10.90
N MET A 245 -16.14 1.59 9.97
CA MET A 245 -15.43 2.87 9.89
C MET A 245 -15.37 3.42 8.47
N ALA A 246 -15.34 4.74 8.35
CA ALA A 246 -14.91 5.41 7.13
C ALA A 246 -14.05 6.63 7.42
N VAL A 247 -13.08 6.88 6.55
CA VAL A 247 -12.15 8.01 6.65
C VAL A 247 -12.30 9.00 5.52
N THR A 248 -12.03 10.26 5.85
CA THR A 248 -12.14 11.40 4.94
C THR A 248 -10.76 12.03 4.69
N THR A 249 -10.73 13.20 4.06
CA THR A 249 -9.52 14.05 4.00
C THR A 249 -9.61 15.26 4.92
N GLU A 250 -10.63 15.32 5.78
CA GLU A 250 -10.74 16.38 6.79
C GLU A 250 -9.55 16.29 7.75
N PRO A 251 -8.85 17.41 8.00
CA PRO A 251 -7.63 17.37 8.79
C PRO A 251 -7.93 17.14 10.27
N GLY A 252 -7.07 16.36 10.91
CA GLY A 252 -7.02 16.20 12.37
C GLY A 252 -7.07 14.74 12.82
N HIS A 253 -6.96 14.55 14.13
CA HIS A 253 -7.09 13.25 14.76
C HIS A 253 -8.52 12.73 14.66
N ALA A 254 -8.66 11.43 14.45
CA ALA A 254 -9.93 10.74 14.44
C ALA A 254 -10.52 10.66 15.84
N LYS A 255 -11.80 10.97 15.97
CA LYS A 255 -12.54 10.99 17.23
C LYS A 255 -13.91 10.37 17.02
N LYS A 256 -14.41 9.64 18.02
CA LYS A 256 -15.73 8.99 17.94
C LYS A 256 -16.86 9.97 17.66
N GLU A 257 -16.75 11.19 18.19
CA GLU A 257 -17.76 12.26 18.09
C GLU A 257 -17.91 12.80 16.65
N GLN A 258 -16.92 12.59 15.78
CA GLN A 258 -17.03 12.90 14.34
C GLN A 258 -18.05 11.98 13.64
N GLY A 259 -18.42 10.87 14.28
CA GLY A 259 -19.14 9.77 13.66
C GLY A 259 -18.18 8.78 13.01
N MET A 260 -18.42 7.48 13.23
CA MET A 260 -17.53 6.42 12.73
C MET A 260 -17.44 6.37 11.20
N MET A 261 -18.39 6.96 10.48
CA MET A 261 -18.39 7.03 9.02
C MET A 261 -17.70 8.30 8.45
N SER A 262 -17.04 9.10 9.27
CA SER A 262 -16.46 10.38 8.82
C SER A 262 -15.20 10.77 9.60
N LEU A 263 -14.37 9.79 9.92
CA LEU A 263 -13.15 10.00 10.70
C LEU A 263 -12.14 10.87 9.95
N HIS A 264 -11.51 11.79 10.69
CA HIS A 264 -10.49 12.69 10.15
C HIS A 264 -9.14 11.97 9.98
N ARG A 265 -8.26 12.55 9.15
CA ARG A 265 -6.90 12.03 8.93
C ARG A 265 -5.85 13.14 8.93
N LEU A 266 -4.61 12.74 9.19
CA LEU A 266 -3.42 13.58 9.08
C LEU A 266 -2.76 13.36 7.71
N ARG A 267 -2.92 14.32 6.79
CA ARG A 267 -2.27 14.26 5.48
C ARG A 267 -0.75 14.33 5.62
N ILE A 268 -0.06 13.33 5.07
CA ILE A 268 1.40 13.36 4.99
C ILE A 268 1.84 13.88 3.62
N SER A 269 2.33 15.12 3.59
CA SER A 269 2.93 15.75 2.42
C SER A 269 4.46 15.56 2.44
N PRO A 270 5.15 15.58 1.29
CA PRO A 270 6.61 15.55 1.26
C PRO A 270 7.22 16.78 1.92
N GLY A 271 8.46 16.65 2.40
CA GLY A 271 9.23 17.73 3.01
C GLY A 271 9.04 17.86 4.53
N LEU A 272 8.40 16.89 5.18
CA LEU A 272 8.33 16.85 6.64
C LEU A 272 9.62 16.26 7.20
N SER A 273 10.32 17.04 8.04
CA SER A 273 11.37 16.50 8.89
C SER A 273 10.78 15.57 9.96
N PRO A 274 11.56 14.66 10.57
CA PRO A 274 11.05 13.82 11.67
C PRO A 274 10.41 14.62 12.81
N GLU A 275 10.94 15.79 13.14
CA GLU A 275 10.39 16.67 14.18
C GLU A 275 9.04 17.29 13.77
N SER A 276 8.92 17.78 12.53
CA SER A 276 7.65 18.32 12.02
C SER A 276 6.60 17.21 11.81
N PHE A 277 7.04 16.01 11.43
CA PHE A 277 6.19 14.82 11.41
C PHE A 277 5.69 14.48 12.82
N GLY A 278 6.57 14.48 13.83
CA GLY A 278 6.20 14.25 15.22
C GLY A 278 5.13 15.21 15.74
N ARG A 279 5.33 16.51 15.55
CA ARG A 279 4.32 17.53 15.92
C ARG A 279 2.97 17.31 15.26
N LEU A 280 2.98 16.95 13.97
CA LEU A 280 1.75 16.62 13.25
C LEU A 280 1.02 15.40 13.87
N VAL A 281 1.77 14.36 14.24
CA VAL A 281 1.21 13.14 14.87
C VAL A 281 0.71 13.42 16.28
N GLU A 282 1.39 14.25 17.05
CA GLU A 282 1.05 14.58 18.44
C GLU A 282 -0.07 15.63 18.54
N GLY A 283 -0.27 16.45 17.50
CA GLY A 283 -1.31 17.48 17.45
C GLY A 283 -0.89 18.84 18.01
N ASP A 284 0.41 19.12 17.98
CA ASP A 284 1.05 20.35 18.48
C ASP A 284 1.19 21.46 17.41
#